data_AF-A0A931EFX7-F1
#
_entry.id   AF-A0A931EFX7-F1
#
_cell.length_a   1.000
_cell.length_b   1.000
_cell.length_c   1.000
_cell.angle_alpha   90.00
_cell.angle_beta   90.00
_cell.angle_gamma   90.00
#
_symmetry.space_group_name_H-M   'P 1'
#
loop_
_entity.id
_entity.type
_entity.pdbx_description
1 polymer ?
#
loop_
_entity_poly.entity_id
_entity_poly.type
_entity_poly.pdbx_seq_one_letter_code
_entity_poly.pdbx_strand_id
1 'polypeptide(L)'
;MAGLSHAAYGTDGFVTSLVSLDRRGEVGEVVGPEVEALVYLYASCDRDFVYPNLREGVAPAFRDRFNGHVFEPAEDHLRAFIDITLANEADVGVVGPGVLEPPGWLLSLFEQIGTRASRSVQDGFERLICRR
;
A
#
# COMPACT_ATOMS: atom_id res chain seq x y z
N MET A 1 2.68 12.90 -4.74
CA MET A 1 2.84 13.39 -3.35
C MET A 1 2.54 12.30 -2.32
N ALA A 2 1.48 11.48 -2.48
CA ALA A 2 1.13 10.42 -1.53
C ALA A 2 2.29 9.49 -1.12
N GLY A 3 3.18 9.12 -2.05
CA GLY A 3 4.34 8.26 -1.77
C GLY A 3 5.31 8.78 -0.70
N LEU A 4 5.35 10.09 -0.40
CA LEU A 4 6.20 10.64 0.67
C LEU A 4 5.50 10.71 2.04
N SER A 5 4.16 10.63 2.07
CA SER A 5 3.35 10.81 3.28
C SER A 5 2.45 9.61 3.58
N HIS A 6 2.62 8.51 2.86
CA HIS A 6 1.69 7.37 2.89
C HIS A 6 1.51 6.75 4.28
N ALA A 7 2.53 6.82 5.14
CA ALA A 7 2.48 6.32 6.51
C ALA A 7 2.20 7.41 7.58
N ALA A 8 1.64 8.57 7.21
CA ALA A 8 1.43 9.67 8.15
C ALA A 8 0.60 9.27 9.39
N TYR A 9 -0.38 8.38 9.22
CA TYR A 9 -1.24 7.87 10.30
C TYR A 9 -0.77 6.51 10.85
N GLY A 10 0.45 6.08 10.55
CA GLY A 10 0.94 4.74 10.83
C GLY A 10 0.34 3.68 9.89
N THR A 11 0.72 2.42 10.11
CA THR A 11 0.28 1.26 9.34
C THR A 11 -0.04 0.09 10.27
N ASP A 12 -0.68 -0.95 9.74
CA ASP A 12 -0.95 -2.20 10.48
C ASP A 12 0.35 -2.89 10.97
N GLY A 13 1.43 -2.77 10.20
CA GLY A 13 2.76 -3.30 10.56
C GLY A 13 3.65 -2.33 11.36
N PHE A 14 3.28 -1.05 11.46
CA PHE A 14 4.05 -0.03 12.17
C PHE A 14 3.11 1.05 12.74
N VAL A 15 2.75 0.90 14.01
CA VAL A 15 1.68 1.68 14.66
C VAL A 15 2.04 3.16 14.87
N THR A 16 3.32 3.51 14.90
CA THR A 16 3.75 4.89 15.16
C THR A 16 3.24 5.82 14.07
N SER A 17 2.37 6.75 14.46
CA SER A 17 1.81 7.79 13.60
C SER A 17 2.62 9.09 13.71
N LEU A 18 2.87 9.74 12.58
CA LEU A 18 3.43 11.10 12.55
C LEU A 18 2.37 12.16 12.87
N VAL A 19 1.12 11.88 12.51
CA VAL A 19 -0.04 12.74 12.74
C VAL A 19 -1.19 11.88 13.24
N SER A 20 -1.96 12.38 14.21
CA SER A 20 -3.14 11.68 14.72
C SER A 20 -4.34 11.81 13.76
N LEU A 21 -5.26 10.83 13.78
CA LEU A 21 -6.42 10.78 12.88
C LEU A 21 -7.42 11.94 13.09
N ASP A 22 -7.46 12.57 14.25
CA ASP A 22 -8.29 13.76 14.49
C ASP A 22 -7.80 14.98 13.69
N ARG A 23 -6.54 14.97 13.23
CA ARG A 23 -5.93 16.06 12.45
C ARG A 23 -5.95 15.80 10.94
N ARG A 24 -6.78 14.87 10.47
CA ARG A 24 -6.92 14.56 9.03
C ARG A 24 -7.27 15.78 8.17
N GLY A 25 -8.14 16.66 8.68
CA GLY A 25 -8.48 17.91 8.01
C GLY A 25 -7.25 18.78 7.70
N GLU A 26 -6.36 18.92 8.68
CA GLU A 26 -5.12 19.70 8.53
C GLU A 26 -4.18 19.09 7.47
N VAL A 27 -4.12 17.75 7.39
CA VAL A 27 -3.34 17.09 6.34
C VAL A 27 -3.95 17.36 4.98
N GLY A 28 -5.28 17.28 4.85
CA GLY A 28 -6.01 17.60 3.62
C GLY A 28 -5.78 19.04 3.14
N GLU A 29 -5.68 20.01 4.05
CA GLU A 29 -5.35 21.39 3.71
C GLU A 29 -3.94 21.54 3.09
N VAL A 30 -2.99 20.69 3.49
CA VAL A 30 -1.60 20.74 3.02
C VAL A 30 -1.39 19.97 1.72
N VAL A 31 -1.94 18.75 1.62
CA VAL A 31 -1.66 17.84 0.48
C VAL A 31 -2.80 17.75 -0.55
N GLY A 32 -3.97 18.32 -0.22
CA GLY A 32 -5.20 18.16 -0.98
C GLY A 32 -6.04 16.98 -0.47
N PRO A 33 -7.39 17.07 -0.54
CA PRO A 33 -8.29 16.07 0.02
C PRO A 33 -8.18 14.70 -0.66
N GLU A 34 -7.90 14.65 -1.96
CA GLU A 34 -7.74 13.39 -2.69
C GLU A 34 -6.46 12.65 -2.27
N VAL A 35 -5.38 13.39 -2.04
CA VAL A 35 -4.11 12.82 -1.57
C VAL A 35 -4.26 12.33 -0.14
N GLU A 36 -4.92 13.12 0.72
CA GLU A 36 -5.23 12.73 2.10
C GLU A 36 -6.08 11.46 2.15
N ALA A 37 -7.12 11.36 1.32
CA ALA A 37 -7.97 10.16 1.25
C ALA A 37 -7.16 8.90 0.93
N LEU A 38 -6.16 8.99 0.04
CA LEU A 38 -5.27 7.87 -0.27
C LEU A 38 -4.32 7.54 0.89
N VAL A 39 -3.80 8.56 1.61
CA VAL A 39 -2.99 8.35 2.81
C VAL A 39 -3.81 7.67 3.91
N TYR A 40 -5.06 8.08 4.09
CA TYR A 40 -5.98 7.43 5.02
C TYR A 40 -6.28 5.98 4.61
N LEU A 41 -6.62 5.73 3.34
CA LEU A 41 -6.90 4.39 2.83
C LEU A 41 -5.71 3.46 3.06
N TYR A 42 -4.49 3.94 2.80
CA TYR A 42 -3.28 3.16 3.08
C TYR A 42 -3.14 2.81 4.56
N ALA A 43 -3.34 3.81 5.44
CA ALA A 43 -3.20 3.64 6.88
C ALA A 43 -4.31 2.78 7.51
N SER A 44 -5.52 2.80 6.94
CA SER A 44 -6.69 2.06 7.43
C SER A 44 -6.72 0.60 6.98
N CYS A 45 -5.81 0.20 6.09
CA CYS A 45 -5.70 -1.18 5.61
C CYS A 45 -5.50 -2.16 6.77
N ASP A 46 -6.46 -3.07 6.94
CA ASP A 46 -6.29 -4.31 7.69
C ASP A 46 -5.65 -5.37 6.79
N ARG A 47 -4.33 -5.58 6.91
CA ARG A 47 -3.57 -6.34 5.89
C ARG A 47 -4.05 -7.79 5.78
N ASP A 48 -4.33 -8.40 6.93
CA ASP A 48 -4.78 -9.80 7.02
C ASP A 48 -6.13 -10.01 6.32
N PHE A 49 -7.02 -9.03 6.37
CA PHE A 49 -8.29 -9.09 5.64
C PHE A 49 -8.13 -8.66 4.18
N VAL A 50 -7.43 -7.56 3.92
CA VAL A 50 -7.43 -6.91 2.61
C VAL A 50 -6.64 -7.73 1.59
N TYR A 51 -5.41 -8.14 1.90
CA TYR A 51 -4.52 -8.75 0.89
C TYR A 51 -5.11 -10.02 0.25
N PRO A 52 -5.74 -10.95 1.00
CA PRO A 52 -6.46 -12.09 0.40
C PRO A 52 -7.55 -11.68 -0.60
N ASN A 53 -8.26 -10.58 -0.33
CA ASN A 53 -9.36 -10.09 -1.16
C ASN A 53 -8.90 -9.26 -2.37
N LEU A 54 -7.61 -8.96 -2.50
CA LEU A 54 -7.06 -8.26 -3.66
C LEU A 54 -6.59 -9.20 -4.79
N ARG A 55 -6.70 -10.51 -4.59
CA ARG A 55 -6.32 -11.52 -5.58
C ARG A 55 -7.09 -11.34 -6.90
N GLU A 56 -6.46 -11.73 -7.99
CA GLU A 56 -7.12 -11.82 -9.27
C GLU A 56 -8.29 -12.82 -9.20
N GLY A 57 -9.41 -12.48 -9.85
CA GLY A 57 -10.63 -13.29 -9.81
C GLY A 57 -11.45 -13.17 -8.53
N VAL A 58 -11.00 -12.40 -7.53
CA VAL A 58 -11.76 -12.09 -6.31
C VAL A 58 -12.33 -10.67 -6.38
N ALA A 59 -13.57 -10.48 -5.94
CA ALA A 59 -14.15 -9.15 -5.80
C ALA A 59 -13.41 -8.39 -4.67
N PRO A 60 -12.85 -7.20 -4.92
CA PRO A 60 -12.11 -6.46 -3.89
C PRO A 60 -12.98 -6.14 -2.68
N ALA A 61 -12.48 -6.49 -1.50
CA ALA A 61 -13.06 -6.08 -0.23
C ALA A 61 -11.98 -5.45 0.62
N PHE A 62 -12.28 -4.26 1.14
CA PHE A 62 -11.37 -3.48 1.94
C PHE A 62 -11.95 -3.29 3.34
N ARG A 63 -11.22 -3.72 4.37
CA ARG A 63 -11.61 -3.49 5.77
C ARG A 63 -10.79 -2.33 6.33
N ASP A 64 -11.51 -1.30 6.76
CA ASP A 64 -10.96 -0.19 7.53
C ASP A 64 -10.76 -0.65 8.98
N ARG A 65 -9.50 -0.77 9.41
CA ARG A 65 -9.15 -1.22 10.77
C ARG A 65 -9.50 -0.21 11.87
N PHE A 66 -9.75 1.06 11.51
CA PHE A 66 -10.07 2.09 12.50
C PHE A 66 -11.54 2.06 12.93
N ASN A 67 -12.44 1.62 12.05
CA ASN A 67 -13.89 1.60 12.33
C ASN A 67 -14.56 0.24 12.03
N GLY A 68 -13.84 -0.71 11.45
CA GLY A 68 -14.33 -2.05 11.10
C GLY A 68 -15.20 -2.10 9.83
N HIS A 69 -15.43 -0.98 9.15
CA HIS A 69 -16.25 -0.94 7.94
C HIS A 69 -15.59 -1.69 6.79
N VAL A 70 -16.40 -2.46 6.05
CA VAL A 70 -15.96 -3.20 4.86
C VAL A 70 -16.63 -2.60 3.63
N PHE A 71 -15.84 -2.25 2.64
CA PHE A 71 -16.30 -1.62 1.41
C PHE A 71 -15.46 -2.05 0.21
N GLU A 72 -15.96 -1.79 -1.00
CA GLU A 72 -15.19 -1.94 -2.23
C GLU A 72 -14.60 -0.56 -2.62
N PRO A 73 -13.27 -0.37 -2.63
CA PRO A 73 -12.66 0.88 -3.05
C PRO A 73 -12.89 1.12 -4.54
N ALA A 74 -13.02 2.38 -4.95
CA ALA A 74 -12.98 2.73 -6.37
C ALA A 74 -11.67 2.24 -7.01
N GLU A 75 -11.74 1.79 -8.25
CA GLU A 75 -10.63 1.12 -8.95
C GLU A 75 -9.34 1.96 -8.95
N ASP A 76 -9.44 3.26 -9.16
CA ASP A 76 -8.28 4.17 -9.16
C ASP A 76 -7.61 4.28 -7.78
N HIS A 77 -8.40 4.31 -6.70
CA HIS A 77 -7.88 4.30 -5.33
C HIS A 77 -7.26 2.94 -4.99
N LEU A 78 -7.87 1.85 -5.43
CA LEU A 78 -7.34 0.51 -5.21
C LEU A 78 -5.98 0.34 -5.90
N ARG A 79 -5.88 0.76 -7.17
CA ARG A 79 -4.62 0.71 -7.92
C ARG A 79 -3.54 1.56 -7.25
N ALA A 80 -3.87 2.79 -6.84
CA ALA A 80 -2.94 3.66 -6.14
C ALA A 80 -2.49 3.08 -4.78
N PHE A 81 -3.39 2.45 -4.04
CA PHE A 81 -3.08 1.72 -2.80
C PHE A 81 -2.11 0.56 -3.05
N ILE A 82 -2.35 -0.25 -4.08
CA ILE A 82 -1.49 -1.38 -4.46
C ILE A 82 -0.10 -0.87 -4.87
N ASP A 83 -0.04 0.18 -5.69
CA ASP A 83 1.22 0.79 -6.12
C ASP A 83 2.07 1.26 -4.94
N ILE A 84 1.45 1.97 -3.98
CA ILE A 84 2.13 2.43 -2.76
C ILE A 84 2.57 1.24 -1.90
N THR A 85 1.71 0.23 -1.74
CA THR A 85 2.02 -0.98 -0.96
C THR A 85 3.24 -1.70 -1.52
N LEU A 86 3.24 -1.98 -2.83
CA LEU A 86 4.34 -2.67 -3.49
C LEU A 86 5.64 -1.86 -3.42
N ALA A 87 5.59 -0.54 -3.66
CA ALA A 87 6.76 0.32 -3.53
C ALA A 87 7.33 0.31 -2.10
N ASN A 88 6.49 0.50 -1.09
CA ASN A 88 6.91 0.48 0.32
C ASN A 88 7.53 -0.87 0.72
N GLU A 89 6.89 -1.97 0.36
CA GLU A 89 7.36 -3.31 0.72
C GLU A 89 8.64 -3.69 -0.06
N ALA A 90 8.82 -3.21 -1.29
CA ALA A 90 10.09 -3.33 -2.00
C ALA A 90 11.22 -2.56 -1.32
N ASP A 91 10.97 -1.33 -0.88
CA ASP A 91 11.94 -0.54 -0.12
C ASP A 91 12.34 -1.27 1.18
N VAL A 92 11.37 -1.82 1.92
CA VAL A 92 11.63 -2.62 3.13
C VAL A 92 12.42 -3.90 2.82
N GLY A 93 12.08 -4.62 1.75
CA GLY A 93 12.66 -5.92 1.43
C GLY A 93 14.02 -5.86 0.74
N VAL A 94 14.37 -4.73 0.09
CA VAL A 94 15.53 -4.64 -0.81
C VAL A 94 16.55 -3.60 -0.33
N VAL A 95 16.17 -2.67 0.55
CA VAL A 95 17.11 -1.70 1.15
C VAL A 95 17.80 -2.31 2.37
N GLY A 96 18.83 -3.12 2.10
CA GLY A 96 19.79 -3.58 3.10
C GLY A 96 21.14 -3.91 2.45
N PRO A 97 22.29 -3.49 3.01
CA PRO A 97 23.58 -3.90 2.47
C PRO A 97 23.70 -5.43 2.50
N GLY A 98 23.85 -6.04 1.31
CA GLY A 98 24.02 -7.49 1.15
C GLY A 98 22.78 -8.29 0.73
N VAL A 99 21.64 -7.64 0.46
CA VAL A 99 20.48 -8.33 -0.15
C VAL A 99 20.78 -8.60 -1.62
N LEU A 100 21.04 -9.87 -1.96
CA LEU A 100 21.34 -10.32 -3.33
C LEU A 100 20.07 -10.72 -4.10
N GLU A 101 19.01 -11.12 -3.39
CA GLU A 101 17.75 -11.58 -3.97
C GLU A 101 16.55 -11.04 -3.17
N PRO A 102 15.41 -10.73 -3.83
CA PRO A 102 14.18 -10.35 -3.13
C PRO A 102 13.71 -11.46 -2.18
N PRO A 103 13.25 -11.13 -0.96
CA PRO A 103 12.78 -12.13 -0.02
C PRO A 103 11.47 -12.78 -0.50
N GLY A 104 11.26 -14.06 -0.15
CA GLY A 104 10.11 -14.83 -0.65
C GLY A 104 8.74 -14.21 -0.32
N TRP A 105 8.61 -13.51 0.81
CA TRP A 105 7.37 -12.83 1.18
C TRP A 105 7.02 -11.68 0.21
N LEU A 106 8.02 -10.98 -0.33
CA LEU A 106 7.83 -9.89 -1.29
C LEU A 106 7.39 -10.45 -2.64
N LEU A 107 7.96 -11.59 -3.06
CA LEU A 107 7.55 -12.30 -4.27
C LEU A 107 6.11 -12.79 -4.16
N SER A 108 5.74 -13.42 -3.03
CA SER A 108 4.36 -13.87 -2.78
C SER A 108 3.36 -12.71 -2.75
N LEU A 109 3.75 -11.56 -2.18
CA LEU A 109 2.92 -10.36 -2.21
C LEU A 109 2.71 -9.89 -3.65
N PHE A 110 3.77 -9.80 -4.46
CA PHE A 110 3.66 -9.36 -5.85
C PHE A 110 2.83 -10.33 -6.70
N GLU A 111 2.97 -11.65 -6.52
CA GLU A 111 2.11 -12.64 -7.17
C GLU A 111 0.63 -12.45 -6.78
N GLN A 112 0.38 -12.07 -5.54
CA GLN A 112 -0.97 -11.93 -5.00
C GLN A 112 -1.72 -10.69 -5.51
N ILE A 113 -1.04 -9.53 -5.61
CA ILE A 113 -1.70 -8.24 -5.89
C ILE A 113 -1.13 -7.50 -7.11
N GLY A 114 -0.02 -7.97 -7.69
CA GLY A 114 0.75 -7.26 -8.71
C GLY A 114 0.00 -7.05 -10.04
N THR A 115 -0.92 -7.95 -10.40
CA THR A 115 -1.68 -7.83 -11.67
C THR A 115 -2.63 -6.62 -11.68
N ARG A 116 -2.98 -6.09 -10.51
CA ARG A 116 -3.80 -4.88 -10.34
C ARG A 116 -2.98 -3.59 -10.19
N ALA A 117 -1.66 -3.69 -10.06
CA ALA A 117 -0.77 -2.54 -9.98
C ALA A 117 -0.71 -1.81 -11.32
N SER A 118 -0.25 -0.55 -11.33
CA SER A 118 0.05 0.15 -12.57
C SER A 118 1.21 -0.51 -13.32
N ARG A 119 1.24 -0.36 -14.65
CA ARG A 119 2.35 -0.89 -15.48
C ARG A 119 3.72 -0.44 -15.00
N SER A 120 3.84 0.82 -14.57
CA SER A 120 5.12 1.35 -14.07
C SER A 120 5.62 0.59 -12.84
N VAL A 121 4.73 0.17 -11.95
CA VAL A 121 5.08 -0.63 -10.76
C VAL A 121 5.38 -2.07 -11.13
N GLN A 122 4.58 -2.67 -12.02
CA GLN A 122 4.85 -4.01 -12.55
C GLN A 122 6.25 -4.08 -13.20
N ASP A 123 6.54 -3.19 -14.15
CA ASP A 123 7.84 -3.11 -14.82
C ASP A 123 8.99 -2.84 -13.82
N GLY A 124 8.72 -2.04 -12.78
CA GLY A 124 9.68 -1.75 -11.71
C GLY A 124 10.04 -2.99 -10.90
N PHE A 125 9.02 -3.77 -10.50
CA PHE A 125 9.18 -5.03 -9.79
C PHE A 125 9.85 -6.09 -10.65
N GLU A 126 9.47 -6.23 -11.92
CA GLU A 126 10.13 -7.14 -12.85
C GLU A 126 11.62 -6.84 -12.98
N ARG A 127 11.99 -5.56 -13.12
CA ARG A 127 13.41 -5.15 -13.12
C ARG A 127 14.11 -5.48 -11.81
N LEU A 128 13.42 -5.37 -10.68
CA LEU A 128 13.97 -5.65 -9.36
C LEU A 128 14.21 -7.15 -9.16
N ILE A 129 13.30 -8.00 -9.64
CA ILE A 129 13.37 -9.46 -9.55
C ILE A 129 14.34 -10.06 -10.59
N CYS A 130 14.42 -9.48 -11.78
CA CYS A 130 15.26 -9.95 -12.89
C CYS A 130 16.71 -9.43 -12.86
N ARG A 131 17.15 -8.74 -11.79
CA ARG A 131 18.59 -8.46 -11.56
C ARG A 131 19.33 -9.78 -11.28
N ARG A 132 19.61 -10.54 -12.33
CA ARG A 132 20.59 -11.63 -12.36
C ARG A 132 21.85 -11.18 -13.05
#